data_AF-A0A3M1Z9P0-F1
#
_entry.id   AF-A0A3M1Z9P0-F1
#
_cell.length_a   1.000
_cell.length_b   1.000
_cell.length_c   1.000
_cell.angle_alpha   90.00
_cell.angle_beta   90.00
_cell.angle_gamma   90.00
#
_symmetry.space_group_name_H-M   'P 1'
#
loop_
_entity.id
_entity.type
_entity.pdbx_description
1 polymer ?
#
loop_
_entity_poly.entity_id
_entity_poly.type
_entity_poly.pdbx_seq_one_letter_code
_entity_poly.pdbx_strand_id
1 'polypeptide(L)'
;MITGPTFEEMLHPDRIPAEIRQRALKAREEDPLHPVNLFNITWRNADNQIYHVVLPPELTGVDAPIVVIYAHEFPSGSHKVGAAYSVLIEKQLFGEVDPNVHTLVWPST
;
A
#
# COMPACT_ATOMS: atom_id res chain seq x y z
N MET A 1 -6.61 -5.37 -18.02
CA MET A 1 -5.16 -5.50 -17.74
C MET A 1 -4.96 -5.22 -16.26
N ILE A 2 -4.46 -6.18 -15.47
CA ILE A 2 -4.19 -5.96 -14.03
C ILE A 2 -2.97 -5.05 -13.92
N THR A 3 -3.10 -3.91 -13.23
CA THR A 3 -2.10 -2.84 -13.20
C THR A 3 -1.35 -2.70 -11.87
N GLY A 4 -1.45 -3.69 -10.97
CA GLY A 4 -0.82 -3.62 -9.64
C GLY A 4 -0.51 -4.99 -9.03
N PRO A 5 -0.09 -5.03 -7.74
CA PRO A 5 0.36 -6.25 -7.07
C PRO A 5 -0.78 -7.24 -6.80
N THR A 6 -0.44 -8.52 -6.77
CA THR A 6 -1.30 -9.55 -6.17
C THR A 6 -1.35 -9.39 -4.64
N PHE A 7 -2.33 -10.01 -3.99
CA PHE A 7 -2.37 -10.04 -2.52
C PHE A 7 -1.14 -10.72 -1.91
N GLU A 8 -0.59 -11.72 -2.59
CA GLU A 8 0.65 -12.39 -2.16
C GLU A 8 1.85 -11.42 -2.22
N GLU A 9 1.96 -10.62 -3.28
CA GLU A 9 3.01 -9.59 -3.42
C GLU A 9 2.83 -8.43 -2.43
N MET A 10 1.60 -8.07 -2.07
CA MET A 10 1.34 -7.08 -1.02
C MET A 10 1.83 -7.58 0.35
N LEU A 11 1.62 -8.88 0.65
CA LEU A 11 2.07 -9.50 1.89
C LEU A 11 3.59 -9.77 1.91
N HIS A 12 4.13 -10.16 0.75
CA HIS A 12 5.51 -10.54 0.53
C HIS A 12 6.12 -9.72 -0.61
N PRO A 13 6.45 -8.43 -0.38
CA PRO A 13 6.99 -7.57 -1.43
C PRO A 13 8.38 -8.00 -1.92
N ASP A 14 9.07 -8.87 -1.18
CA ASP A 14 10.29 -9.54 -1.62
C ASP A 14 10.08 -10.54 -2.77
N ARG A 15 8.84 -10.96 -3.02
CA ARG A 15 8.47 -11.80 -4.17
C ARG A 15 8.15 -11.01 -5.44
N ILE A 16 7.98 -9.69 -5.33
CA ILE A 16 7.80 -8.81 -6.49
C ILE A 16 9.09 -8.86 -7.33
N PRO A 17 9.01 -8.95 -8.67
CA PRO A 17 10.19 -8.86 -9.52
C PRO A 17 11.06 -7.64 -9.17
N ALA A 18 12.37 -7.86 -8.98
CA ALA A 18 13.27 -6.85 -8.42
C ALA A 18 13.23 -5.51 -9.16
N GLU A 19 13.12 -5.55 -10.49
CA GLU A 19 12.98 -4.34 -11.32
C GLU A 19 11.71 -3.54 -10.98
N ILE A 20 10.57 -4.21 -10.80
CA ILE A 20 9.29 -3.57 -10.44
C ILE A 20 9.39 -3.00 -9.03
N ARG A 21 9.93 -3.75 -8.07
CA ARG A 21 10.09 -3.30 -6.68
C ARG A 21 10.99 -2.06 -6.61
N GLN A 22 12.12 -2.05 -7.32
CA GLN A 22 13.01 -0.88 -7.37
C GLN A 22 12.33 0.35 -7.98
N ARG A 23 11.60 0.15 -9.09
CA ARG A 23 10.83 1.23 -9.72
C ARG A 23 9.72 1.77 -8.82
N ALA A 24 9.03 0.90 -8.09
CA ALA A 24 8.01 1.28 -7.12
C ALA A 24 8.61 2.12 -6.00
N LEU A 25 9.70 1.65 -5.38
CA LEU A 25 10.39 2.39 -4.31
C LEU A 25 10.86 3.77 -4.78
N LYS A 26 11.41 3.86 -5.99
CA LYS A 26 11.82 5.13 -6.61
C LYS A 26 10.61 6.05 -6.90
N ALA A 27 9.54 5.49 -7.46
CA ALA A 27 8.33 6.26 -7.78
C ALA A 27 7.69 6.87 -6.54
N ARG A 28 7.72 6.18 -5.39
CA ARG A 28 7.21 6.73 -4.12
C ARG A 28 7.75 8.13 -3.80
N GLU A 29 9.00 8.40 -4.16
CA GLU A 29 9.68 9.67 -3.85
C GLU A 29 9.64 10.65 -5.01
N GLU A 30 9.86 10.18 -6.24
CA GLU A 30 10.00 11.03 -7.43
C GLU A 30 8.68 11.32 -8.15
N ASP A 31 7.75 10.35 -8.16
CA ASP A 31 6.44 10.45 -8.82
C ASP A 31 5.40 9.58 -8.09
N PRO A 32 4.87 10.04 -6.94
CA PRO A 32 3.99 9.24 -6.10
C PRO A 32 2.69 8.80 -6.79
N LEU A 33 2.29 9.47 -7.87
CA LEU A 33 1.08 9.17 -8.63
C LEU A 33 1.32 8.16 -9.75
N HIS A 34 2.57 7.81 -10.04
CA HIS A 34 2.88 6.80 -11.05
C HIS A 34 2.24 5.45 -10.66
N PRO A 35 1.53 4.74 -11.57
CA PRO A 35 0.82 3.50 -11.26
C PRO A 35 1.70 2.40 -10.63
N VAL A 36 2.99 2.36 -10.97
CA VAL A 36 3.96 1.42 -10.36
C VAL A 36 4.06 1.57 -8.84
N ASN A 37 3.71 2.72 -8.28
CA ASN A 37 3.70 2.94 -6.83
C ASN A 37 2.66 2.04 -6.13
N LEU A 38 1.65 1.50 -6.83
CA LEU A 38 0.71 0.52 -6.27
C LEU A 38 1.43 -0.73 -5.71
N PHE A 39 2.63 -1.07 -6.20
CA PHE A 39 3.45 -2.15 -5.64
C PHE A 39 4.06 -1.81 -4.27
N ASN A 40 3.85 -0.59 -3.75
CA ASN A 40 4.16 -0.20 -2.38
C ASN A 40 2.95 -0.28 -1.43
N ILE A 41 1.83 -0.90 -1.84
CA ILE A 41 0.76 -1.24 -0.92
C ILE A 41 1.19 -2.45 -0.07
N THR A 42 2.04 -2.20 0.92
CA THR A 42 2.60 -3.21 1.81
C THR A 42 3.02 -2.57 3.14
N TRP A 43 2.99 -3.35 4.22
CA TRP A 43 3.45 -2.92 5.54
C TRP A 43 4.97 -2.96 5.70
N ARG A 44 5.72 -3.32 4.63
CA ARG A 44 7.16 -3.53 4.69
C ARG A 44 7.95 -2.51 3.87
N ASN A 45 9.05 -2.04 4.44
CA ASN A 45 9.95 -1.08 3.81
C ASN A 45 10.85 -1.72 2.74
N ALA A 46 11.82 -0.94 2.22
CA ALA A 46 12.79 -1.43 1.23
C ALA A 46 13.64 -2.59 1.75
N ASP A 47 13.91 -2.63 3.06
CA ASP A 47 14.67 -3.68 3.76
C ASP A 47 13.78 -4.82 4.29
N ASN A 48 12.52 -4.89 3.84
CA ASN A 48 11.50 -5.86 4.22
C ASN A 48 11.09 -5.84 5.72
N GLN A 49 11.39 -4.75 6.44
CA GLN A 49 11.02 -4.52 7.83
C GLN A 49 9.63 -3.87 7.94
N ILE A 50 8.90 -4.18 9.01
CA ILE A 50 7.55 -3.63 9.23
C ILE A 50 7.65 -2.16 9.65
N TYR A 51 6.86 -1.30 9.00
CA TYR A 51 6.67 0.08 9.42
C TYR A 51 5.99 0.16 10.79
N HIS A 52 6.77 0.46 11.81
CA HIS A 52 6.24 0.65 13.16
C HIS A 52 7.09 1.62 13.98
N VAL A 53 6.47 2.16 15.02
CA VAL A 53 7.15 2.88 16.10
C VAL A 53 6.71 2.30 17.43
N VAL A 54 7.63 2.26 18.40
CA VAL A 54 7.31 1.96 19.79
C VAL A 54 7.17 3.29 20.51
N LEU A 55 6.00 3.55 21.09
CA LEU A 55 5.76 4.80 21.79
C LEU A 55 6.47 4.78 23.15
N PRO A 56 7.19 5.85 23.52
CA PRO A 56 7.94 5.89 24.76
C PRO A 56 7.00 5.96 25.99
N PRO A 57 7.37 5.39 27.15
CA PRO A 57 6.61 5.52 28.39
C PRO A 57 6.36 6.98 28.80
N GLU A 58 7.29 7.88 28.51
CA GLU A 58 7.17 9.32 28.79
C GLU A 58 6.02 9.98 28.01
N LEU A 59 5.62 9.39 26.87
CA LEU A 59 4.46 9.83 26.08
C LEU A 59 3.17 9.08 26.48
N THR A 60 3.27 7.80 26.79
CA THR A 60 2.10 6.92 26.98
C THR A 60 1.60 6.87 28.42
N GLY A 61 2.48 7.09 29.40
CA GLY A 61 2.15 7.04 30.83
C GLY A 61 1.81 5.65 31.38
N VAL A 62 2.13 4.57 30.64
CA VAL A 62 1.84 3.19 31.04
C VAL A 62 3.06 2.29 30.89
N ASP A 63 3.14 1.25 31.72
CA ASP A 63 4.24 0.26 31.68
C ASP A 63 4.15 -0.68 30.46
N ALA A 64 2.95 -0.83 29.89
CA ALA A 64 2.71 -1.70 28.75
C ALA A 64 3.27 -1.08 27.45
N PRO A 65 4.18 -1.77 26.72
CA PRO A 65 4.68 -1.26 25.43
C PRO A 65 3.56 -1.09 24.40
N ILE A 66 3.46 0.11 23.82
CA ILE A 66 2.50 0.42 22.76
C ILE A 66 3.24 0.49 21.42
N VAL A 67 2.93 -0.43 20.51
CA VAL A 67 3.47 -0.45 19.15
C VAL A 67 2.44 0.11 18.18
N VAL A 68 2.82 1.11 17.40
CA VAL A 68 1.99 1.69 16.34
C VAL A 68 2.55 1.28 14.99
N ILE A 69 1.79 0.48 14.25
CA ILE A 69 2.04 0.22 12.84
C ILE A 69 1.46 1.38 12.03
N TYR A 70 2.19 1.89 11.05
CA TYR A 70 1.77 3.06 10.28
C TYR A 70 1.83 2.83 8.77
N ALA A 71 1.01 3.59 8.04
CA ALA A 71 0.85 3.47 6.59
C ALA A 71 1.13 4.79 5.86
N HIS A 72 1.86 5.72 6.49
CA HIS A 72 2.24 6.99 5.87
C HIS A 72 3.07 6.79 4.59
N GLU A 73 3.75 5.67 4.47
CA GLU A 73 4.61 5.31 3.33
C GLU A 73 3.83 4.66 2.16
N PHE A 74 2.52 4.44 2.33
CA PHE A 74 1.67 3.88 1.28
C PHE A 74 1.45 4.92 0.17
N PRO A 75 1.04 4.52 -1.04
CA PRO A 75 0.95 5.43 -2.20
C PRO A 75 0.12 6.70 -2.00
N SER A 76 -0.94 6.65 -1.16
CA SER A 76 -1.77 7.80 -0.83
C SER A 76 -1.44 8.45 0.53
N GLY A 77 -0.38 8.00 1.19
CA GLY A 77 -0.08 8.37 2.57
C GLY A 77 -1.01 7.75 3.61
N SER A 78 -1.86 6.79 3.23
CA SER A 78 -2.80 6.13 4.13
C SER A 78 -3.05 4.68 3.76
N HIS A 79 -3.44 3.87 4.75
CA HIS A 79 -3.78 2.45 4.53
C HIS A 79 -5.05 2.24 3.70
N LYS A 80 -5.91 3.27 3.55
CA LYS A 80 -7.17 3.19 2.80
C LYS A 80 -6.97 2.85 1.32
N VAL A 81 -5.79 3.16 0.75
CA VAL A 81 -5.46 2.78 -0.64
C VAL A 81 -5.51 1.26 -0.84
N GLY A 82 -5.13 0.46 0.15
CA GLY A 82 -5.18 -1.00 0.04
C GLY A 82 -6.62 -1.51 -0.08
N ALA A 83 -7.54 -0.96 0.70
CA ALA A 83 -8.95 -1.32 0.64
C ALA A 83 -9.62 -0.88 -0.67
N ALA A 84 -9.31 0.33 -1.16
CA ALA A 84 -9.81 0.79 -2.46
C ALA A 84 -9.26 -0.07 -3.61
N TYR A 85 -7.96 -0.39 -3.56
CA TYR A 85 -7.30 -1.23 -4.55
C TYR A 85 -7.87 -2.65 -4.60
N SER A 86 -8.07 -3.29 -3.43
CA SER A 86 -8.58 -4.66 -3.38
C SER A 86 -9.98 -4.79 -3.99
N VAL A 87 -10.87 -3.85 -3.72
CA VAL A 87 -12.22 -3.86 -4.30
C VAL A 87 -12.17 -3.57 -5.81
N LEU A 88 -11.36 -2.59 -6.25
CA LEU A 88 -11.23 -2.28 -7.67
C LEU A 88 -10.67 -3.49 -8.44
N ILE A 89 -9.60 -4.13 -7.95
CA ILE A 89 -8.95 -5.21 -8.69
C ILE A 89 -9.85 -6.44 -8.80
N GLU A 90 -10.60 -6.76 -7.74
CA GLU A 90 -11.59 -7.83 -7.75
C GLU A 90 -12.68 -7.57 -8.80
N LYS A 91 -13.27 -6.38 -8.80
CA LYS A 91 -14.30 -6.01 -9.79
C LYS A 91 -13.79 -6.01 -11.22
N GLN A 92 -12.55 -5.60 -11.42
CA GLN A 92 -11.92 -5.64 -12.73
C GLN A 92 -11.68 -7.09 -13.19
N LEU A 93 -11.28 -7.99 -12.28
CA LEU A 93 -11.09 -9.42 -12.58
C LEU A 93 -12.39 -10.12 -12.97
N PHE A 94 -13.51 -9.76 -12.34
CA PHE A 94 -14.83 -10.28 -12.70
C PHE A 94 -15.47 -9.59 -13.91
N GLY A 95 -14.80 -8.58 -14.50
CA GLY A 95 -15.32 -7.83 -15.64
C GLY A 95 -16.47 -6.88 -15.30
N GLU A 96 -16.70 -6.61 -14.02
CA GLU A 96 -17.70 -5.63 -13.56
C GLU A 96 -17.23 -4.18 -13.75
N VAL A 97 -15.90 -3.97 -13.77
CA VAL A 97 -15.28 -2.66 -13.93
C VAL A 97 -14.29 -2.67 -15.09
N ASP A 98 -14.48 -1.76 -16.05
CA ASP A 98 -13.45 -1.38 -17.02
C ASP A 98 -12.93 0.01 -16.66
N PRO A 99 -11.65 0.15 -16.23
CA PRO A 99 -11.09 1.44 -15.84
C PRO A 99 -11.00 2.47 -16.98
N ASN A 100 -11.16 2.06 -18.25
CA ASN A 100 -11.18 3.00 -19.39
C ASN A 100 -12.57 3.57 -19.67
N VAL A 101 -13.62 2.99 -19.07
CA VAL A 101 -15.02 3.32 -19.38
C VAL A 101 -15.78 3.76 -18.13
N HIS A 102 -15.51 3.13 -16.99
CA HIS A 102 -16.27 3.33 -15.76
C HIS A 102 -15.58 4.33 -14.83
N THR A 103 -16.37 5.27 -14.31
CA THR A 103 -15.96 6.15 -13.21
C THR A 103 -16.40 5.53 -11.88
N LEU A 104 -15.46 5.35 -10.96
CA LEU A 104 -15.74 4.86 -9.61
C LEU A 104 -16.04 6.02 -8.66
N VAL A 105 -17.11 5.90 -7.88
CA VAL A 105 -17.50 6.86 -6.84
C VAL A 105 -17.39 6.19 -5.49
N TRP A 106 -16.52 6.72 -4.63
CA TRP A 106 -16.27 6.23 -3.29
C TRP A 106 -16.75 7.27 -2.27
N PRO A 107 -17.92 7.09 -1.63
CA PRO A 107 -18.32 7.97 -0.54
C PRO A 107 -17.32 7.80 0.62
N SER A 108 -16.63 8.88 0.99
CA SER A 108 -15.72 8.93 2.14
C SER A 108 -15.97 10.23 2.91
N THR A 109 -15.74 10.17 4.22
CA THR A 109 -15.60 11.34 5.11
C THR A 109 -14.31 12.08 4.82
#